data_AF-A0A938Z718-F1
#
_entry.id   AF-A0A938Z718-F1
#
_cell.length_a   1.000
_cell.length_b   1.000
_cell.length_c   1.000
_cell.angle_alpha   90.00
_cell.angle_beta   90.00
_cell.angle_gamma   90.00
#
_symmetry.space_group_name_H-M   'P 1'
#
loop_
_entity.id
_entity.type
_entity.pdbx_description
1 polymer ?
#
loop_
_entity_poly.entity_id
_entity_poly.type
_entity_poly.pdbx_seq_one_letter_code
_entity_poly.pdbx_strand_id
1 'polypeptide(L)'
;MEKPTQLTKSIGFFYVAKDNETKTSELSLLLSQKKAILIRAQWPSVPFLSVMDNVSLANKKGGDLEEVLPYVQLPLSALKKDRTELTPFEELKIQLLLALLSERETLLIENVLSTLTTNEVQTLLPLCQEIAEQFAVAIYLIHEDECFAHTPYTTYL
;
A
#
# COMPACT_ATOMS: atom_id res chain seq x y z
N MET A 1 27.21 13.36 18.09
CA MET A 1 25.75 13.29 18.29
C MET A 1 25.12 13.69 16.97
N GLU A 2 24.90 12.72 16.09
CA GLU A 2 24.21 12.97 14.82
C GLU A 2 22.72 13.07 15.11
N LYS A 3 22.09 14.16 14.65
CA LYS A 3 20.64 14.36 14.76
C LYS A 3 19.97 13.25 13.95
N PRO A 4 18.91 12.60 14.48
CA PRO A 4 18.13 11.69 13.67
C PRO A 4 17.55 12.51 12.51
N THR A 5 17.90 12.13 11.28
CA THR A 5 17.30 12.66 10.06
C THR A 5 15.80 12.45 10.21
N GLN A 6 15.09 13.53 10.55
CA GLN A 6 13.64 13.52 10.51
C GLN A 6 13.30 13.22 9.06
N LEU A 7 12.72 12.05 8.79
CA LEU A 7 11.89 11.91 7.60
C LEU A 7 10.84 13.01 7.73
N THR A 8 11.09 14.14 7.06
CA THR A 8 10.07 15.13 6.79
C THR A 8 8.90 14.39 6.17
N LYS A 9 7.69 14.72 6.63
CA LYS A 9 6.43 14.12 6.22
C LYS A 9 6.22 14.35 4.71
N SER A 10 6.83 13.51 3.89
CA SER A 10 6.79 13.63 2.44
C SER A 10 5.56 12.89 1.94
N ILE A 11 4.53 13.64 1.56
CA ILE A 11 3.37 13.11 0.85
C ILE A 11 3.81 12.79 -0.58
N GLY A 12 3.40 11.65 -1.11
CA GLY A 12 3.70 11.26 -2.48
C GLY A 12 3.99 9.78 -2.64
N PHE A 13 4.27 9.40 -3.89
CA PHE A 13 4.64 8.05 -4.25
C PHE A 13 6.13 7.99 -4.59
N PHE A 14 6.87 7.19 -3.83
CA PHE A 14 8.33 7.13 -3.87
C PHE A 14 8.80 5.74 -4.27
N TYR A 15 9.83 5.69 -5.11
CA TYR A 15 10.56 4.45 -5.37
C TYR A 15 11.75 4.37 -4.41
N VAL A 16 11.99 3.18 -3.87
CA VAL A 16 13.16 2.84 -3.06
C VAL A 16 13.78 1.57 -3.63
N ALA A 17 15.05 1.64 -4.01
CA ALA A 17 15.79 0.47 -4.47
C ALA A 17 15.92 -0.54 -3.32
N LYS A 18 15.67 -1.82 -3.60
CA LYS A 18 15.64 -2.89 -2.59
C LYS A 18 16.98 -3.08 -1.87
N ASP A 19 18.09 -2.75 -2.53
CA ASP A 19 19.46 -2.80 -2.01
C ASP A 19 19.88 -1.51 -1.26
N ASN A 20 19.03 -0.48 -1.21
CA ASN A 20 19.26 0.71 -0.39
C ASN A 20 19.04 0.38 1.09
N GLU A 21 20.06 -0.18 1.74
CA GLU A 21 20.03 -0.64 3.15
C GLU A 21 19.65 0.48 4.13
N THR A 22 20.04 1.72 3.84
CA THR A 22 19.74 2.87 4.71
C THR A 22 18.23 3.15 4.70
N LYS A 23 17.63 3.33 3.52
CA LYS A 23 16.20 3.63 3.40
C LYS A 23 15.32 2.48 3.83
N THR A 24 15.67 1.25 3.44
CA THR A 24 14.92 0.05 3.85
C THR A 24 14.97 -0.16 5.37
N SER A 25 16.07 0.16 6.04
CA SER A 25 16.16 0.13 7.52
C SER A 25 15.30 1.21 8.19
N GLU A 26 15.29 2.43 7.67
CA GLU A 26 14.41 3.52 8.14
C GLU A 26 12.93 3.13 8.03
N LEU A 27 12.54 2.58 6.88
CA LEU A 27 11.18 2.11 6.62
C LEU A 27 10.79 0.92 7.53
N SER A 28 11.71 0.00 7.77
CA SER A 28 11.53 -1.11 8.71
C SER A 28 11.31 -0.63 10.15
N LEU A 29 12.02 0.42 10.57
CA LEU A 29 11.81 1.05 11.87
C LEU A 29 10.38 1.63 11.99
N LEU A 30 9.87 2.28 10.95
CA LEU A 30 8.48 2.79 10.94
C LEU A 30 7.45 1.67 11.08
N LEU A 31 7.66 0.52 10.44
CA LEU A 31 6.81 -0.66 10.61
C LEU A 31 6.81 -1.17 12.06
N SER A 32 7.99 -1.31 12.67
CA SER A 32 8.12 -1.76 14.06
C SER A 32 7.43 -0.82 15.07
N GLN A 33 7.44 0.49 14.78
CA GLN A 33 6.77 1.51 15.58
C GLN A 33 5.27 1.62 15.29
N LYS A 34 4.73 0.77 14.40
CA LYS A 34 3.34 0.84 13.92
C LYS A 34 3.00 2.21 13.34
N LYS A 35 3.96 2.91 12.74
CA LYS A 35 3.75 4.18 12.04
C LYS A 35 3.47 3.98 10.57
N ALA A 36 3.78 2.81 10.04
CA ALA A 36 3.51 2.43 8.66
C ALA A 36 2.76 1.10 8.55
N ILE A 37 2.16 0.85 7.39
CA ILE A 37 1.57 -0.44 7.00
C ILE A 37 2.36 -1.04 5.83
N LEU A 38 2.59 -2.34 5.91
CA LEU A 38 3.21 -3.12 4.83
C LEU A 38 2.14 -3.81 3.99
N ILE A 39 2.18 -3.54 2.69
CA ILE A 39 1.41 -4.19 1.63
C ILE A 39 2.37 -5.15 0.92
N ARG A 40 1.95 -6.41 0.81
CA ARG A 40 2.79 -7.51 0.30
C ARG A 40 1.96 -8.47 -0.56
N ALA A 41 2.63 -9.28 -1.39
CA ALA A 41 1.95 -10.17 -2.35
C ALA A 41 0.92 -11.13 -1.73
N GLN A 42 1.14 -11.58 -0.49
CA GLN A 42 0.20 -12.42 0.23
C GLN A 42 -0.41 -11.63 1.38
N TRP A 43 -1.70 -11.35 1.28
CA TRP A 43 -2.39 -10.57 2.30
C TRP A 43 -2.45 -11.32 3.65
N PRO A 44 -1.86 -10.80 4.75
CA PRO A 44 -1.92 -11.42 6.07
C PRO A 44 -3.28 -11.18 6.75
N SER A 45 -4.36 -11.62 6.11
CA SER A 45 -5.72 -11.56 6.65
C SER A 45 -5.88 -12.46 7.88
N VAL A 46 -6.90 -12.17 8.69
CA VAL A 46 -7.32 -13.07 9.76
C VAL A 46 -7.95 -14.31 9.12
N PRO A 47 -7.38 -15.52 9.31
CA PRO A 47 -7.68 -16.67 8.45
C PRO A 47 -9.14 -17.12 8.43
N PHE A 48 -9.86 -16.90 9.53
CA PHE A 48 -11.23 -17.36 9.77
C PHE A 48 -12.29 -16.26 9.54
N LEU A 49 -11.87 -15.08 9.08
CA LEU A 49 -12.77 -13.98 8.77
C LEU A 49 -12.96 -13.85 7.27
N SER A 50 -14.18 -13.45 6.87
CA SER A 50 -14.45 -13.08 5.48
C SER A 50 -13.65 -11.83 5.09
N VAL A 51 -13.60 -11.53 3.80
CA VAL A 51 -12.96 -10.29 3.30
C VAL A 51 -13.62 -9.06 3.93
N MET A 52 -14.96 -9.01 3.94
CA MET A 52 -15.73 -7.92 4.55
C MET A 52 -15.48 -7.78 6.06
N ASP A 53 -15.35 -8.89 6.80
CA ASP A 53 -15.07 -8.85 8.23
C ASP A 53 -13.67 -8.32 8.52
N ASN A 54 -12.68 -8.69 7.70
CA ASN A 54 -11.34 -8.12 7.78
C ASN A 54 -11.35 -6.61 7.50
N VAL A 55 -12.14 -6.16 6.53
CA VAL A 55 -12.34 -4.72 6.24
C VAL A 55 -12.99 -4.00 7.42
N SER A 56 -14.04 -4.59 7.99
CA SER A 56 -14.73 -4.04 9.16
C SER A 56 -13.82 -3.94 10.38
N LEU A 57 -12.89 -4.89 10.57
CA LEU A 57 -11.89 -4.84 11.64
C LEU A 57 -10.87 -3.71 11.48
N ALA A 58 -10.51 -3.34 10.24
CA ALA A 58 -9.65 -2.19 9.98
C ALA A 58 -10.43 -0.89 10.15
N ASN A 59 -11.70 -0.87 9.75
CA ASN A 59 -12.59 0.28 9.83
C ASN A 59 -13.18 0.52 11.25
N LYS A 60 -12.34 0.54 12.28
CA LYS A 60 -12.81 0.63 13.69
C LYS A 60 -13.56 1.92 14.03
N LYS A 61 -13.35 2.97 13.24
CA LYS A 61 -14.00 4.28 13.44
C LYS A 61 -15.29 4.44 12.65
N GLY A 62 -15.68 3.44 11.84
CA GLY A 62 -16.89 3.50 11.04
C GLY A 62 -16.83 4.54 9.91
N GLY A 63 -15.65 4.70 9.29
CA GLY A 63 -15.51 5.52 8.08
C GLY A 63 -16.35 4.95 6.94
N ASP A 64 -16.79 5.82 6.03
CA ASP A 64 -17.65 5.40 4.94
C ASP A 64 -16.84 4.62 3.88
N LEU A 65 -17.13 3.33 3.75
CA LEU A 65 -16.52 2.48 2.74
C LEU A 65 -16.89 2.95 1.32
N GLU A 66 -18.08 3.50 1.14
CA GLU A 66 -18.54 3.98 -0.16
C GLU A 66 -17.75 5.20 -0.64
N GLU A 67 -17.18 5.98 0.28
CA GLU A 67 -16.28 7.10 -0.04
C GLU A 67 -14.89 6.61 -0.47
N VAL A 68 -14.36 5.55 0.15
CA VAL A 68 -12.96 5.10 -0.09
C VAL A 68 -12.86 4.10 -1.24
N LEU A 69 -13.87 3.25 -1.45
CA LEU A 69 -13.88 2.22 -2.48
C LEU A 69 -13.59 2.72 -3.91
N PRO A 70 -14.12 3.88 -4.35
CA PRO A 70 -13.80 4.45 -5.66
C PRO A 70 -12.30 4.71 -5.85
N TYR A 71 -11.59 5.15 -4.81
CA TYR A 71 -10.18 5.50 -4.89
C TYR A 71 -9.26 4.29 -5.03
N VAL A 72 -9.68 3.12 -4.57
CA VAL A 72 -8.93 1.86 -4.80
C VAL A 72 -9.43 1.11 -6.03
N GLN A 73 -10.39 1.69 -6.77
CA GLN A 73 -11.02 1.11 -7.96
C GLN A 73 -11.46 -0.34 -7.71
N LEU A 74 -12.12 -0.58 -6.58
CA LEU A 74 -12.56 -1.90 -6.16
C LEU A 74 -14.10 -1.93 -6.08
N PRO A 75 -14.78 -2.85 -6.79
CA PRO A 75 -16.23 -2.99 -6.66
C PRO A 75 -16.59 -3.59 -5.31
N LEU A 76 -17.73 -3.20 -4.74
CA LEU A 76 -18.22 -3.74 -3.48
C LEU A 76 -18.40 -5.27 -3.52
N SER A 77 -18.67 -5.84 -4.70
CA SER A 77 -18.77 -7.29 -4.89
C SER A 77 -17.45 -8.03 -4.60
N ALA A 78 -16.29 -7.39 -4.78
CA ALA A 78 -15.00 -8.01 -4.46
C ALA A 78 -14.84 -8.26 -2.95
N LEU A 79 -15.46 -7.42 -2.11
CA LEU A 79 -15.47 -7.61 -0.65
C LEU A 79 -16.36 -8.78 -0.19
N LYS A 80 -17.23 -9.29 -1.07
CA LYS A 80 -18.12 -10.42 -0.79
C LYS A 80 -17.56 -11.77 -1.26
N LYS A 81 -16.45 -11.76 -2.00
CA LYS A 81 -15.78 -12.97 -2.48
C LYS A 81 -15.17 -13.76 -1.34
N ASP A 82 -15.03 -15.07 -1.54
CA ASP A 82 -14.16 -15.86 -0.68
C ASP A 82 -12.70 -15.52 -0.94
N ARG A 83 -11.86 -15.64 0.09
CA ARG A 83 -10.45 -15.25 -0.02
C ARG A 83 -9.70 -16.04 -1.09
N THR A 84 -10.08 -17.30 -1.30
CA THR A 84 -9.49 -18.17 -2.33
C THR A 84 -9.87 -17.77 -3.77
N GLU A 85 -10.86 -16.90 -3.92
CA GLU A 85 -11.35 -16.42 -5.23
C GLU A 85 -10.80 -15.05 -5.58
N LEU A 86 -10.04 -14.41 -4.68
CA LEU A 86 -9.41 -13.12 -4.93
C LEU A 86 -8.23 -13.31 -5.87
N THR A 87 -8.19 -12.46 -6.89
CA THR A 87 -6.98 -12.31 -7.70
C THR A 87 -5.90 -11.57 -6.92
N PRO A 88 -4.60 -11.74 -7.25
CA PRO A 88 -3.52 -10.99 -6.60
C PRO A 88 -3.73 -9.47 -6.64
N PHE A 89 -4.31 -8.94 -7.73
CA PHE A 89 -4.60 -7.53 -7.86
C PHE A 89 -5.76 -7.06 -6.98
N GLU A 90 -6.80 -7.89 -6.82
CA GLU A 90 -7.88 -7.61 -5.87
C GLU A 90 -7.38 -7.65 -4.42
N GLU A 91 -6.55 -8.63 -4.05
CA GLU A 91 -5.93 -8.69 -2.72
C GLU A 91 -5.10 -7.44 -2.43
N LEU A 92 -4.36 -6.96 -3.42
CA LEU A 92 -3.57 -5.74 -3.28
C LEU A 92 -4.45 -4.50 -3.09
N LYS A 93 -5.52 -4.35 -3.88
CA LYS A 93 -6.49 -3.27 -3.72
C LYS A 93 -7.21 -3.32 -2.37
N ILE A 94 -7.51 -4.52 -1.87
CA ILE A 94 -8.04 -4.70 -0.52
C ILE A 94 -7.02 -4.26 0.52
N GLN A 95 -5.75 -4.63 0.38
CA GLN A 95 -4.71 -4.15 1.30
C GLN A 95 -4.54 -2.63 1.30
N LEU A 96 -4.64 -1.98 0.13
CA LEU A 96 -4.67 -0.52 0.01
C LEU A 96 -5.88 0.06 0.74
N LEU A 97 -7.08 -0.49 0.53
CA LEU A 97 -8.30 -0.08 1.23
C LEU A 97 -8.12 -0.16 2.75
N LEU A 98 -7.62 -1.29 3.27
CA LEU A 98 -7.36 -1.48 4.69
C LEU A 98 -6.35 -0.47 5.23
N ALA A 99 -5.32 -0.14 4.46
CA ALA A 99 -4.32 0.84 4.85
C ALA A 99 -4.91 2.25 4.98
N LEU A 100 -5.79 2.64 4.04
CA LEU A 100 -6.50 3.91 4.06
C LEU A 100 -7.47 4.00 5.23
N LEU A 101 -8.24 2.95 5.50
CA LEU A 101 -9.16 2.87 6.64
C LEU A 101 -8.44 2.85 7.99
N SER A 102 -7.17 2.44 8.01
CA SER A 102 -6.34 2.42 9.21
C SER A 102 -5.73 3.79 9.55
N GLU A 103 -6.01 4.84 8.75
CA GLU A 103 -5.49 6.21 8.91
C GLU A 103 -3.97 6.27 9.09
N ARG A 104 -3.24 5.41 8.36
CA ARG A 104 -1.77 5.44 8.39
C ARG A 104 -1.26 6.41 7.35
N GLU A 105 -0.33 7.24 7.79
CA GLU A 105 0.29 8.25 6.93
C GLU A 105 1.41 7.67 6.05
N THR A 106 1.79 6.40 6.26
CA THR A 106 2.88 5.76 5.54
C THR A 106 2.52 4.33 5.14
N LEU A 107 2.63 4.04 3.85
CA LEU A 107 2.37 2.74 3.25
C LEU A 107 3.66 2.26 2.56
N LEU A 108 4.00 1.01 2.77
CA LEU A 108 5.14 0.36 2.12
C LEU A 108 4.58 -0.74 1.22
N ILE A 109 5.00 -0.74 -0.03
CA ILE A 109 4.63 -1.73 -1.03
C ILE A 109 5.88 -2.54 -1.36
N GLU A 110 5.88 -3.82 -1.01
CA GLU A 110 7.06 -4.68 -1.17
C GLU A 110 6.69 -6.02 -1.80
N ASN A 111 7.48 -6.46 -2.79
CA ASN A 111 7.35 -7.76 -3.46
C ASN A 111 5.96 -8.06 -4.04
N VAL A 112 5.16 -7.04 -4.38
CA VAL A 112 3.81 -7.23 -4.95
C VAL A 112 3.79 -7.26 -6.47
N LEU A 113 4.71 -6.57 -7.14
CA LEU A 113 4.64 -6.38 -8.59
C LEU A 113 4.94 -7.66 -9.36
N SER A 114 5.66 -8.60 -8.74
CA SER A 114 6.00 -9.91 -9.32
C SER A 114 4.79 -10.84 -9.49
N THR A 115 3.69 -10.59 -8.79
CA THR A 115 2.45 -11.38 -8.91
C THR A 115 1.41 -10.74 -9.84
N LEU A 116 1.74 -9.59 -10.42
CA LEU A 116 0.86 -8.80 -11.27
C LEU A 116 1.29 -8.89 -12.74
N THR A 117 0.30 -8.83 -13.64
CA THR A 117 0.52 -8.64 -15.07
C THR A 117 0.95 -7.21 -15.37
N THR A 118 1.56 -6.98 -16.53
CA THR A 118 1.96 -5.63 -16.97
C THR A 118 0.79 -4.65 -16.95
N ASN A 119 -0.41 -5.07 -17.36
CA ASN A 119 -1.61 -4.21 -17.36
C ASN A 119 -2.03 -3.81 -15.94
N GLU A 120 -1.93 -4.74 -14.98
CA GLU A 120 -2.24 -4.48 -13.57
C GLU A 120 -1.21 -3.54 -12.94
N VAL A 121 0.08 -3.70 -13.26
CA VAL A 121 1.13 -2.78 -12.83
C VAL A 121 0.90 -1.38 -13.41
N GLN A 122 0.57 -1.27 -14.70
CA GLN A 122 0.25 0.00 -15.35
C GLN A 122 -0.98 0.68 -14.75
N THR A 123 -1.91 -0.10 -14.18
CA THR A 123 -3.08 0.43 -13.46
C THR A 123 -2.71 0.81 -12.02
N LEU A 124 -1.82 0.06 -11.38
CA LEU A 124 -1.46 0.24 -9.97
C LEU A 124 -0.63 1.51 -9.75
N LEU A 125 0.36 1.78 -10.59
CA LEU A 125 1.25 2.93 -10.41
C LEU A 125 0.50 4.28 -10.36
N PRO A 126 -0.37 4.62 -11.33
CA PRO A 126 -1.17 5.85 -11.25
C PRO A 126 -2.13 5.83 -10.05
N LEU A 127 -2.73 4.67 -9.75
CA LEU A 127 -3.61 4.50 -8.59
C LEU A 127 -2.89 4.86 -7.28
N CYS A 128 -1.66 4.39 -7.09
CA CYS A 128 -0.86 4.72 -5.91
C CYS A 128 -0.54 6.21 -5.83
N GLN A 129 -0.22 6.86 -6.96
CA GLN A 129 0.00 8.30 -6.98
C GLN A 129 -1.27 9.07 -6.58
N GLU A 130 -2.40 8.74 -7.19
CA GLU A 130 -3.69 9.37 -6.88
C GLU A 130 -4.04 9.19 -5.39
N ILE A 131 -3.86 7.99 -4.85
CA ILE A 131 -4.08 7.72 -3.43
C ILE A 131 -3.14 8.56 -2.55
N ALA A 132 -1.86 8.64 -2.90
CA ALA A 132 -0.88 9.41 -2.13
C ALA A 132 -1.27 10.89 -2.03
N GLU A 133 -1.71 11.48 -3.15
CA GLU A 133 -2.13 12.87 -3.23
C GLU A 133 -3.46 13.13 -2.51
N GLN A 134 -4.48 12.29 -2.76
CA GLN A 134 -5.83 12.48 -2.23
C GLN A 134 -5.91 12.25 -0.72
N PHE A 135 -5.18 11.26 -0.20
CA PHE A 135 -5.20 10.89 1.22
C PHE A 135 -4.03 11.48 2.01
N ALA A 136 -3.19 12.30 1.38
CA ALA A 136 -2.02 12.90 2.01
C ALA A 136 -1.10 11.87 2.70
N VAL A 137 -0.86 10.74 2.02
CA VAL A 137 -0.02 9.63 2.53
C VAL A 137 1.29 9.53 1.77
N ALA A 138 2.31 8.99 2.43
CA ALA A 138 3.58 8.59 1.82
C ALA A 138 3.50 7.12 1.41
N ILE A 139 3.65 6.82 0.12
CA ILE A 139 3.71 5.44 -0.38
C ILE A 139 5.13 5.17 -0.86
N TYR A 140 5.76 4.11 -0.34
CA TYR A 140 7.10 3.67 -0.72
C TYR A 140 7.01 2.34 -1.46
N LEU A 141 7.32 2.34 -2.76
CA LEU A 141 7.51 1.14 -3.57
C LEU A 141 8.95 0.65 -3.40
N ILE A 142 9.12 -0.46 -2.70
CA ILE A 142 10.41 -1.13 -2.54
C ILE A 142 10.52 -2.23 -3.59
N HIS A 143 11.44 -2.08 -4.53
CA HIS A 143 11.59 -3.02 -5.64
C HIS A 143 13.04 -3.11 -6.14
N GLU A 144 13.40 -4.23 -6.78
CA GLU A 144 14.74 -4.46 -7.35
C GLU A 144 14.93 -3.86 -8.74
N ASP A 145 13.85 -3.80 -9.53
CA ASP A 145 13.86 -3.17 -10.86
C ASP A 145 13.81 -1.64 -10.75
N GLU A 146 14.90 -0.98 -11.14
CA GLU A 146 15.04 0.48 -11.17
C GLU A 146 14.21 1.16 -12.26
N CYS A 147 13.67 0.43 -13.24
CA CYS A 147 12.81 1.04 -14.26
C CYS A 147 11.59 1.75 -13.64
N PHE A 148 11.13 1.25 -12.48
CA PHE A 148 10.04 1.88 -11.73
C PHE A 148 10.39 3.25 -11.17
N ALA A 149 11.67 3.57 -10.95
CA ALA A 149 12.14 4.89 -10.55
C ALA A 149 11.94 5.97 -11.62
N HIS A 150 11.89 5.55 -12.88
CA HIS A 150 11.84 6.43 -14.04
C HIS A 150 10.43 6.57 -14.61
N THR A 151 9.44 6.01 -13.93
CA THR A 151 8.04 6.18 -14.30
C THR A 151 7.57 7.59 -13.91
N PRO A 152 6.57 8.16 -14.62
CA PRO A 152 6.08 9.50 -14.29
C PRO A 152 5.34 9.58 -12.94
N TYR A 153 5.12 8.42 -12.29
CA TYR A 153 4.29 8.30 -11.09
C TYR A 153 5.10 8.30 -9.79
N THR A 154 6.39 7.95 -9.84
CA THR A 154 7.24 7.78 -8.66
C THR A 154 8.32 8.85 -8.60
N THR A 155 8.72 9.22 -7.39
CA THR A 155 9.94 9.98 -7.12
C THR A 155 11.01 9.06 -6.57
N TYR A 156 12.20 9.03 -7.18
CA TYR A 156 13.33 8.21 -6.73
C TYR A 156 13.93 8.76 -5.42
N LEU A 157 14.22 7.87 -4.45
CA LEU A 157 14.81 8.20 -3.13
C LEU A 157 16.03 7.35 -2.78
#